data_AF-A0A814U9N4-F1
#
_entry.id   AF-A0A814U9N4-F1
#
_cell.length_a   1.000
_cell.length_b   1.000
_cell.length_c   1.000
_cell.angle_alpha   90.00
_cell.angle_beta   90.00
_cell.angle_gamma   90.00
#
_symmetry.space_group_name_H-M   'P 1'
#
loop_
_entity.id
_entity.type
_entity.pdbx_description
1 polymer ?
#
loop_
_entity_poly.entity_id
_entity_poly.type
_entity_poly.pdbx_seq_one_letter_code
_entity_poly.pdbx_strand_id
1 'polypeptide(L)'
;MQRTLSDFKKAFGTHFVKIITIGGIYRSEFSLESSILNTTVDTDFNIKQAAEFKFTLLAEDNNYAAVKRQVSPLFELFDKQYLQASFNEQFWNDYGVKLSDAVKNVTLTFYEYNAHRGCLNINSEHFNPYANLHDENACNTVAHKYRFGGLFTGKCRKIKNVLGGDHSCISNYSQHAVFQNVNPKFNLYFCYSSEPFSAHQTQHVYFGGIYTDVFKNPVTKDYSCPSGYDIIKPLVIFKSDS
;
A
#
# COMPACT_ATOMS: atom_id res chain seq x y z
N MET A 1 1.76 -8.73 -22.03
CA MET A 1 2.79 -9.30 -21.14
C MET A 1 2.62 -8.90 -19.67
N GLN A 2 2.44 -7.61 -19.30
CA GLN A 2 2.21 -7.25 -17.89
C GLN A 2 0.92 -7.83 -17.29
N ARG A 3 -0.19 -7.85 -18.05
CA ARG A 3 -1.46 -8.46 -17.63
C ARG A 3 -1.30 -9.96 -17.31
N THR A 4 -0.63 -10.70 -18.20
CA THR A 4 -0.35 -12.14 -18.03
C THR A 4 0.52 -12.45 -16.81
N LEU A 5 1.51 -11.60 -16.48
CA LEU A 5 2.29 -11.81 -15.24
C LEU A 5 1.53 -11.44 -13.97
N SER A 6 0.66 -10.41 -14.02
CA SER A 6 -0.22 -10.10 -12.89
C SER A 6 -1.19 -11.24 -12.60
N ASP A 7 -1.76 -11.84 -13.65
CA ASP A 7 -2.65 -12.99 -13.53
C ASP A 7 -1.89 -14.25 -13.07
N PHE A 8 -0.64 -14.44 -13.51
CA PHE A 8 0.25 -15.47 -12.97
C PHE A 8 0.44 -15.31 -11.45
N LYS A 9 0.77 -14.10 -10.97
CA LYS A 9 0.90 -13.82 -9.53
C LYS A 9 -0.41 -14.03 -8.77
N LYS A 10 -1.58 -13.76 -9.37
CA LYS A 10 -2.89 -14.06 -8.75
C LYS A 10 -3.12 -15.56 -8.63
N ALA A 11 -2.71 -16.35 -9.62
CA ALA A 11 -2.89 -17.79 -9.62
C ALA A 11 -1.93 -18.52 -8.66
N PHE A 12 -0.67 -18.09 -8.60
CA PHE A 12 0.40 -18.83 -7.90
C PHE A 12 0.91 -18.15 -6.61
N GLY A 13 0.47 -16.92 -6.32
CA GLY A 13 0.96 -16.14 -5.18
C GLY A 13 2.35 -15.55 -5.40
N THR A 14 3.07 -15.27 -4.31
CA THR A 14 4.42 -14.67 -4.33
C THR A 14 5.52 -15.63 -3.86
N HIS A 15 5.13 -16.79 -3.32
CA HIS A 15 6.03 -17.78 -2.75
C HIS A 15 5.54 -19.18 -3.11
N PHE A 16 6.48 -20.13 -3.20
CA PHE A 16 6.17 -21.54 -3.23
C PHE A 16 6.61 -22.21 -1.93
N VAL A 17 5.88 -23.25 -1.53
CA VAL A 17 6.18 -24.00 -0.31
C VAL A 17 7.21 -25.07 -0.61
N LYS A 18 8.33 -25.05 0.12
CA LYS A 18 9.40 -26.06 0.03
C LYS A 18 9.17 -27.22 1.00
N ILE A 19 8.78 -26.90 2.23
CA ILE A 19 8.59 -27.89 3.30
C ILE A 19 7.32 -27.56 4.09
N ILE A 20 6.54 -28.58 4.42
CA ILE A 20 5.35 -28.50 5.27
C ILE A 20 5.56 -29.38 6.50
N THR A 21 5.32 -28.83 7.68
CA THR A 21 5.14 -29.62 8.90
C THR A 21 3.64 -29.86 9.07
N ILE A 22 3.26 -31.13 9.24
CA ILE A 22 1.87 -31.55 9.45
C ILE A 22 1.62 -31.89 10.92
N GLY A 23 0.47 -31.51 11.46
CA GLY A 23 0.12 -31.75 12.86
C GLY A 23 -1.21 -31.12 13.27
N GLY A 24 -1.50 -31.16 14.58
CA GLY A 24 -2.58 -30.40 15.22
C GLY A 24 -2.01 -29.27 16.10
N ILE A 25 -2.73 -28.15 16.20
CA ILE A 25 -2.39 -27.04 17.11
C ILE A 25 -3.58 -26.75 18.01
N TYR A 26 -3.31 -26.63 19.31
CA TYR A 26 -4.20 -25.96 20.26
C TYR A 26 -3.61 -24.59 20.57
N ARG A 27 -4.39 -23.51 20.37
CA ARG A 27 -3.94 -22.13 20.61
C ARG A 27 -4.99 -21.38 21.42
N SER A 28 -4.55 -20.70 22.47
CA SER A 28 -5.31 -19.67 23.18
C SER A 28 -4.66 -18.31 22.93
N GLU A 29 -5.49 -17.30 22.71
CA GLU A 29 -5.06 -15.90 22.52
C GLU A 29 -5.83 -15.03 23.51
N PHE A 30 -5.12 -14.18 24.24
CA PHE A 30 -5.69 -13.25 25.22
C PHE A 30 -5.19 -11.83 24.91
N SER A 31 -6.07 -10.85 25.04
CA SER A 31 -5.71 -9.42 24.96
C SER A 31 -5.75 -8.83 26.37
N LEU A 32 -4.61 -8.28 26.80
CA LEU A 32 -4.48 -7.61 28.10
C LEU A 32 -4.20 -6.14 27.85
N GLU A 33 -4.71 -5.27 28.72
CA GLU A 33 -4.32 -3.86 28.71
C GLU A 33 -2.83 -3.72 29.05
N SER A 34 -2.14 -2.81 28.36
CA SER A 34 -0.71 -2.56 28.60
C SER A 34 -0.43 -2.05 30.02
N SER A 35 -1.41 -1.42 30.66
CA SER A 35 -1.37 -0.98 32.06
C SER A 35 -1.14 -2.15 33.03
N ILE A 36 -1.71 -3.33 32.73
CA ILE A 36 -1.61 -4.55 33.55
C ILE A 36 -0.20 -5.16 33.46
N LEU A 37 0.51 -4.96 32.35
CA LEU A 37 1.87 -5.48 32.16
C LEU A 37 2.95 -4.65 32.89
N ASN A 38 2.63 -3.41 33.26
CA ASN A 38 3.55 -2.49 33.94
C ASN A 38 3.46 -2.53 35.47
N THR A 39 2.52 -3.29 36.04
CA THR A 39 2.55 -3.58 37.48
C THR A 39 3.70 -4.55 37.74
N THR A 40 4.52 -4.27 38.76
CA THR A 40 5.53 -5.22 39.25
C THR A 40 4.91 -6.60 39.35
N VAL A 41 5.44 -7.56 38.59
CA VAL A 41 5.01 -8.96 38.62
C VAL A 41 5.11 -9.42 40.07
N ASP A 42 3.96 -9.56 40.71
CA ASP A 42 3.89 -10.35 41.93
C ASP A 42 4.24 -11.77 41.50
N THR A 43 5.41 -12.25 41.93
CA THR A 43 5.94 -13.57 41.59
C THR A 43 5.05 -14.71 42.11
N ASP A 44 3.99 -14.38 42.85
CA ASP A 44 3.00 -15.30 43.38
C ASP A 44 1.78 -15.50 42.46
N PHE A 45 1.91 -15.34 41.14
CA PHE A 45 0.94 -15.93 40.21
C PHE A 45 1.04 -17.46 40.27
N ASN A 46 0.42 -18.03 41.30
CA ASN A 46 0.33 -19.44 41.54
C ASN A 46 -0.63 -20.01 40.49
N ILE A 47 -0.08 -20.59 39.42
CA ILE A 47 -0.80 -21.29 38.32
C ILE A 47 -1.60 -22.51 38.84
N LYS A 48 -1.79 -22.66 40.16
CA LYS A 48 -2.65 -23.69 40.76
C LYS A 48 -4.16 -23.41 40.63
N GLN A 49 -4.57 -22.22 40.19
CA GLN A 49 -5.96 -21.95 39.79
C GLN A 49 -6.18 -21.90 38.28
N ALA A 50 -5.16 -22.24 37.46
CA ALA A 50 -5.46 -22.67 36.11
C ALA A 50 -6.21 -24.00 36.26
N ALA A 51 -7.44 -24.06 35.73
CA ALA A 51 -8.19 -25.30 35.60
C ALA A 51 -7.23 -26.43 35.22
N GLU A 52 -7.34 -27.59 35.88
CA GLU A 52 -6.63 -28.79 35.43
C GLU A 52 -7.06 -29.09 33.98
N PHE A 53 -6.35 -28.51 33.02
CA PHE A 53 -6.49 -28.86 31.61
C PHE A 53 -5.83 -30.22 31.46
N LYS A 54 -6.60 -31.28 31.70
CA LYS A 54 -6.25 -32.61 31.20
C LYS A 54 -6.25 -32.53 29.68
N PHE A 55 -5.07 -32.36 29.09
CA PHE A 55 -4.86 -32.55 27.67
C PHE A 55 -4.93 -34.04 27.38
N THR A 56 -6.14 -34.58 27.22
CA THR A 56 -6.29 -35.82 26.46
C THR A 56 -5.91 -35.45 25.03
N LEU A 57 -4.74 -35.89 24.58
CA LEU A 57 -4.31 -35.71 23.19
C LEU A 57 -5.37 -36.41 22.32
N LEU A 58 -6.30 -35.62 21.77
CA LEU A 58 -7.17 -36.05 20.68
C LEU A 58 -6.27 -36.18 19.45
N ALA A 59 -5.51 -37.27 19.37
CA ALA A 59 -4.96 -37.72 18.11
C ALA A 59 -6.13 -38.28 17.32
N GLU A 60 -6.88 -37.42 16.63
CA GLU A 60 -7.86 -37.88 15.65
C GLU A 60 -7.07 -38.41 14.46
N ASP A 61 -7.09 -39.74 14.30
CA ASP A 61 -6.51 -40.42 13.16
C ASP A 61 -7.03 -39.76 11.86
N ASN A 62 -6.10 -39.26 11.04
CA ASN A 62 -6.33 -38.59 9.75
C ASN A 62 -6.72 -37.10 9.74
N ASN A 63 -6.70 -36.38 10.87
CA ASN A 63 -7.01 -34.94 10.91
C ASN A 63 -5.76 -34.06 11.07
N TYR A 64 -4.85 -34.09 10.09
CA TYR A 64 -3.64 -33.28 10.08
C TYR A 64 -3.78 -32.02 9.22
N ALA A 65 -3.24 -30.90 9.71
CA ALA A 65 -3.12 -29.65 8.96
C ALA A 65 -1.66 -29.21 8.81
N ALA A 66 -1.39 -28.35 7.83
CA ALA A 66 -0.09 -27.69 7.69
C ALA A 66 0.09 -26.65 8.81
N VAL A 67 0.82 -27.01 9.86
CA VAL A 67 1.04 -26.18 11.06
C VAL A 67 2.22 -25.20 10.90
N LYS A 68 3.15 -25.52 10.00
CA LYS A 68 4.30 -24.67 9.65
C LYS A 68 4.68 -24.87 8.18
N ARG A 69 5.08 -23.78 7.52
CA ARG A 69 5.55 -23.79 6.13
C ARG A 69 6.92 -23.13 6.05
N GLN A 70 7.85 -23.77 5.35
CA GLN A 70 9.07 -23.14 4.87
C GLN A 70 8.86 -22.81 3.39
N VAL A 71 9.08 -21.55 3.04
CA VAL A 71 8.74 -21.01 1.71
C VAL A 71 9.95 -20.37 1.06
N SER A 72 9.87 -20.19 -0.25
CA SER A 72 10.81 -19.34 -0.98
C SER A 72 10.11 -18.51 -2.04
N PRO A 73 10.69 -17.37 -2.44
CA PRO A 73 10.09 -16.49 -3.42
C PRO A 73 9.81 -17.21 -4.74
N LEU A 74 8.68 -16.90 -5.36
CA LEU A 74 8.22 -17.60 -6.57
C LEU A 74 9.20 -17.46 -7.75
N PHE A 75 9.92 -16.35 -7.85
CA PHE A 75 10.90 -16.14 -8.92
C PHE A 75 12.11 -17.10 -8.84
N GLU A 76 12.43 -17.65 -7.66
CA GLU A 76 13.48 -18.66 -7.50
C GLU A 76 13.09 -20.00 -8.13
N LEU A 77 11.80 -20.27 -8.33
CA LEU A 77 11.37 -21.47 -9.03
C LEU A 77 11.88 -21.50 -10.48
N PHE A 78 12.12 -20.33 -11.06
CA PHE A 78 12.72 -20.16 -12.39
C PHE A 78 14.25 -20.14 -12.35
N ASP A 79 14.86 -20.59 -11.26
CA ASP A 79 16.25 -21.02 -11.26
C ASP A 79 16.35 -22.42 -11.92
N LYS A 80 17.40 -22.65 -12.70
CA LYS A 80 17.69 -23.94 -13.33
C LYS A 80 17.64 -25.07 -12.29
N GLN A 81 18.06 -24.84 -11.05
CA GLN A 81 18.03 -25.85 -9.99
C GLN A 81 16.67 -26.53 -9.79
N TYR A 82 15.55 -25.80 -9.91
CA TYR A 82 14.23 -26.33 -9.56
C TYR A 82 13.44 -26.90 -10.75
N LEU A 83 13.66 -26.38 -11.96
CA LEU A 83 12.88 -26.74 -13.15
C LEU A 83 13.72 -27.26 -14.32
N GLN A 84 15.02 -27.56 -14.13
CA GLN A 84 15.88 -28.07 -15.21
C GLN A 84 15.34 -29.34 -15.87
N ALA A 85 14.65 -30.21 -15.13
CA ALA A 85 14.05 -31.42 -15.69
C ALA A 85 12.84 -31.13 -16.61
N SER A 86 12.24 -29.94 -16.50
CA SER A 86 11.02 -29.56 -17.23
C SER A 86 11.32 -28.84 -18.55
N PHE A 87 12.54 -28.33 -18.76
CA PHE A 87 12.90 -27.52 -19.93
C PHE A 87 14.31 -27.83 -20.44
N ASN A 88 14.51 -27.72 -21.76
CA ASN A 88 15.81 -27.93 -22.38
C ASN A 88 16.79 -26.78 -22.11
N GLU A 89 18.08 -26.99 -22.41
CA GLU A 89 19.14 -26.00 -22.17
C GLU A 89 18.94 -24.71 -22.97
N GLN A 90 18.44 -24.83 -24.20
CA GLN A 90 18.15 -23.67 -25.05
C GLN A 90 17.13 -22.72 -24.41
N PHE A 91 16.05 -23.27 -23.81
CA PHE A 91 15.05 -22.47 -23.10
C PHE A 91 15.69 -21.68 -21.95
N TRP A 92 16.54 -22.32 -21.15
CA TRP A 92 17.20 -21.67 -20.03
C TRP A 92 18.12 -20.53 -20.47
N ASN A 93 18.86 -20.74 -21.56
CA ASN A 93 19.74 -19.73 -22.15
C ASN A 93 18.95 -18.54 -22.72
N ASP A 94 17.81 -18.79 -23.36
CA ASP A 94 17.06 -17.76 -24.07
C ASP A 94 16.07 -16.99 -23.19
N TYR A 95 15.43 -17.67 -22.24
CA TYR A 95 14.23 -17.20 -21.54
C TYR A 95 14.24 -17.33 -20.03
N GLY A 96 14.94 -18.30 -19.45
CA GLY A 96 14.86 -18.61 -18.01
C GLY A 96 15.14 -17.42 -17.10
N VAL A 97 16.27 -16.74 -17.32
CA VAL A 97 16.66 -15.54 -16.57
C VAL A 97 15.65 -14.41 -16.74
N LYS A 98 15.23 -14.14 -17.99
CA LYS A 98 14.26 -13.07 -18.29
C LYS A 98 12.92 -13.33 -17.60
N LEU A 99 12.48 -14.59 -17.54
CA LEU A 99 11.25 -14.98 -16.88
C LEU A 99 11.37 -14.83 -15.35
N SER A 100 12.48 -15.26 -14.75
CA SER A 100 12.75 -15.07 -13.33
C SER A 100 12.72 -13.58 -12.95
N ASP A 101 13.42 -12.73 -13.71
CA ASP A 101 13.43 -11.28 -13.48
C ASP A 101 12.04 -10.65 -13.64
N ALA A 102 11.28 -11.08 -14.65
CA ALA A 102 9.93 -10.57 -14.86
C ALA A 102 8.99 -10.93 -13.69
N VAL A 103 9.06 -12.17 -13.19
CA VAL A 103 8.28 -12.62 -12.03
C VAL A 103 8.74 -11.92 -10.75
N LYS A 104 10.05 -11.71 -10.58
CA LYS A 104 10.62 -10.96 -9.46
C LYS A 104 10.10 -9.53 -9.45
N ASN A 105 10.16 -8.83 -10.58
CA ASN A 105 9.69 -7.46 -10.71
C ASN A 105 8.20 -7.34 -10.35
N VAL A 106 7.34 -8.21 -10.90
CA VAL A 106 5.90 -8.19 -10.58
C VAL A 106 5.64 -8.52 -9.10
N THR A 107 6.43 -9.40 -8.50
CA THR A 107 6.35 -9.73 -7.07
C THR A 107 6.72 -8.52 -6.21
N LEU A 108 7.84 -7.85 -6.50
CA LEU A 108 8.29 -6.67 -5.76
C LEU A 108 7.31 -5.51 -5.91
N THR A 109 6.86 -5.21 -7.13
CA THR A 109 5.85 -4.16 -7.37
C THR A 109 4.56 -4.42 -6.58
N PHE A 110 4.15 -5.68 -6.40
CA PHE A 110 3.01 -5.98 -5.55
C PHE A 110 3.24 -5.59 -4.09
N TYR A 111 4.40 -5.93 -3.51
CA TYR A 111 4.71 -5.52 -2.13
C TYR A 111 4.86 -4.01 -1.99
N GLU A 112 5.52 -3.35 -2.94
CA GLU A 112 5.65 -1.89 -2.97
C GLU A 112 4.29 -1.18 -3.03
N TYR A 113 3.37 -1.69 -3.86
CA TYR A 113 2.03 -1.12 -3.97
C TYR A 113 1.20 -1.25 -2.68
N ASN A 114 1.39 -2.36 -1.94
CA ASN A 114 0.67 -2.63 -0.69
C ASN A 114 1.42 -2.12 0.56
N ALA A 115 2.55 -1.44 0.38
CA ALA A 115 3.29 -0.80 1.46
C ALA A 115 2.65 0.56 1.77
N HIS A 116 1.91 0.62 2.87
CA HIS A 116 1.33 1.85 3.41
C HIS A 116 2.28 2.41 4.47
N ARG A 117 3.06 3.41 4.05
CA ARG A 117 4.04 4.08 4.92
C ARG A 117 3.36 5.06 5.87
N GLY A 118 3.82 5.11 7.11
CA GLY A 118 3.34 6.09 8.08
C GLY A 118 3.89 5.86 9.49
N CYS A 119 3.37 6.63 10.45
CA CYS A 119 3.75 6.47 11.85
C CYS A 119 3.03 5.26 12.46
N LEU A 120 3.81 4.30 12.98
CA LEU A 120 3.31 3.11 13.67
C LEU A 120 3.27 3.26 15.20
N ASN A 121 3.78 4.37 15.73
CA ASN A 121 3.72 4.64 17.17
C ASN A 121 2.31 5.09 17.56
N ILE A 122 1.57 4.21 18.26
CA ILE A 122 0.19 4.46 18.70
C ILE A 122 0.05 5.68 19.63
N ASN A 123 1.14 6.08 20.29
CA ASN A 123 1.15 7.23 21.20
C ASN A 123 1.51 8.55 20.51
N SER A 124 1.82 8.53 19.21
CA SER A 124 2.08 9.75 18.43
C SER A 124 0.78 10.39 17.98
N GLU A 125 0.69 11.73 18.03
CA GLU A 125 -0.41 12.48 17.41
C GLU A 125 -0.53 12.25 15.89
N HIS A 126 0.56 11.79 15.26
CA HIS A 126 0.63 11.48 13.83
C HIS A 126 0.45 9.99 13.52
N PHE A 127 -0.01 9.19 14.50
CA PHE A 127 -0.28 7.77 14.30
C PHE A 127 -1.20 7.53 13.10
N ASN A 128 -0.78 6.63 12.20
CA ASN A 128 -1.59 6.24 11.04
C ASN A 128 -2.09 4.79 11.22
N PRO A 129 -3.39 4.57 11.52
CA PRO A 129 -3.92 3.22 11.73
C PRO A 129 -3.95 2.36 10.46
N TYR A 130 -3.74 2.95 9.28
CA TYR A 130 -3.67 2.24 8.01
C TYR A 130 -2.24 1.93 7.57
N ALA A 131 -1.23 2.41 8.28
CA ALA A 131 0.16 2.14 7.95
C ALA A 131 0.56 0.71 8.36
N ASN A 132 1.28 0.02 7.48
CA ASN A 132 1.88 -1.29 7.73
C ASN A 132 3.41 -1.28 7.60
N LEU A 133 3.99 -0.12 7.26
CA LEU A 133 5.42 0.09 7.14
C LEU A 133 5.82 1.40 7.82
N HIS A 134 6.82 1.35 8.69
CA HIS A 134 7.28 2.53 9.40
C HIS A 134 7.96 3.52 8.46
N ASP A 135 7.59 4.79 8.60
CA ASP A 135 8.31 5.93 8.03
C ASP A 135 8.92 6.74 9.18
N GLU A 136 10.25 6.84 9.18
CA GLU A 136 11.04 7.50 10.24
C GLU A 136 10.63 8.98 10.42
N ASN A 137 10.21 9.63 9.34
CA ASN A 137 9.85 11.05 9.39
C ASN A 137 8.40 11.24 9.82
N ALA A 138 7.52 10.25 9.61
CA ALA A 138 6.07 10.40 9.77
C ALA A 138 5.61 10.65 11.21
N CYS A 139 6.33 10.16 12.22
CA CYS A 139 5.91 10.33 13.62
C CYS A 139 6.25 11.72 14.21
N ASN A 140 7.17 12.45 13.57
CA ASN A 140 7.69 13.74 14.04
C ASN A 140 7.46 14.85 13.00
N THR A 141 6.58 14.64 12.03
CA THR A 141 6.32 15.62 10.96
C THR A 141 5.77 16.91 11.53
N VAL A 142 6.44 18.03 11.24
CA VAL A 142 5.86 19.35 11.47
C VAL A 142 4.86 19.63 10.35
N ALA A 143 3.60 19.85 10.72
CA ALA A 143 2.56 20.22 9.76
C ALA A 143 2.85 21.62 9.17
N HIS A 144 3.41 21.66 7.96
CA HIS A 144 3.55 22.90 7.21
C HIS A 144 2.20 23.30 6.60
N LYS A 145 1.77 24.54 6.86
CA LYS A 145 0.53 25.09 6.27
C LYS A 145 0.82 25.57 4.86
N TYR A 146 0.45 24.78 3.87
CA TYR A 146 0.48 25.18 2.47
C TYR A 146 -0.87 25.67 2.00
N ARG A 147 -0.87 26.62 1.05
CA ARG A 147 -2.08 27.00 0.32
C ARG A 147 -2.14 26.24 -0.99
N PHE A 148 -3.31 25.70 -1.29
CA PHE A 148 -3.58 25.03 -2.55
C PHE A 148 -4.07 26.03 -3.59
N GLY A 149 -3.33 26.15 -4.70
CA GLY A 149 -3.59 27.11 -5.78
C GLY A 149 -4.29 26.50 -6.98
N GLY A 150 -4.93 25.34 -6.80
CA GLY A 150 -5.56 24.58 -7.88
C GLY A 150 -4.61 23.63 -8.60
N LEU A 151 -5.14 23.00 -9.65
CA LEU A 151 -4.47 21.99 -10.43
C LEU A 151 -4.69 22.26 -11.92
N PHE A 152 -3.75 21.82 -12.74
CA PHE A 152 -3.85 21.93 -14.20
C PHE A 152 -3.11 20.78 -14.88
N THR A 153 -3.45 20.53 -16.13
CA THR A 153 -2.81 19.50 -16.95
C THR A 153 -1.90 20.10 -18.02
N GLY A 154 -1.10 19.28 -18.71
CA GLY A 154 -0.45 19.70 -19.94
C GLY A 154 -1.45 20.18 -21.01
N LYS A 155 -0.95 20.94 -22.00
CA LYS A 155 -1.76 21.72 -22.98
C LYS A 155 -2.81 20.93 -23.79
N CYS A 156 -2.74 19.60 -23.89
CA CYS A 156 -3.76 18.82 -24.62
C CYS A 156 -4.95 18.36 -23.76
N ARG A 157 -4.83 18.35 -22.42
CA ARG A 157 -5.99 18.17 -21.55
C ARG A 157 -6.54 19.55 -21.19
N LYS A 158 -7.86 19.72 -21.27
CA LYS A 158 -8.54 21.02 -21.13
C LYS A 158 -8.69 21.49 -19.67
N ILE A 159 -7.93 20.93 -18.72
CA ILE A 159 -8.03 21.34 -17.31
C ILE A 159 -7.03 22.46 -17.09
N LYS A 160 -7.58 23.67 -17.12
CA LYS A 160 -6.92 24.91 -16.77
C LYS A 160 -7.02 25.10 -15.26
N ASN A 161 -6.05 25.79 -14.69
CA ASN A 161 -6.11 26.19 -13.30
C ASN A 161 -7.34 27.09 -13.08
N VAL A 162 -8.17 26.75 -12.09
CA VAL A 162 -9.41 27.48 -11.77
C VAL A 162 -9.15 28.94 -11.38
N LEU A 163 -7.98 29.25 -10.79
CA LEU A 163 -7.64 30.62 -10.40
C LEU A 163 -7.08 31.45 -11.57
N GLY A 164 -6.26 30.84 -12.43
CA GLY A 164 -5.54 31.55 -13.50
C GLY A 164 -6.17 31.46 -14.88
N GLY A 165 -7.09 30.53 -15.11
CA GLY A 165 -7.71 30.30 -16.42
C GLY A 165 -6.75 29.73 -17.49
N ASP A 166 -5.56 29.27 -17.10
CA ASP A 166 -4.51 28.75 -17.99
C ASP A 166 -3.84 27.48 -17.44
N HIS A 167 -2.98 26.83 -18.23
CA HIS A 167 -2.17 25.67 -17.88
C HIS A 167 -0.91 26.08 -17.08
N SER A 168 -1.10 26.90 -16.06
CA SER A 168 -0.03 27.47 -15.24
C SER A 168 -0.53 27.82 -13.82
N CYS A 169 0.41 28.06 -12.92
CA CYS A 169 0.11 28.65 -11.62
C CYS A 169 -0.01 30.16 -11.73
N ILE A 170 -0.88 30.75 -10.92
CA ILE A 170 -0.94 32.21 -10.74
C ILE A 170 0.32 32.72 -10.02
N SER A 171 0.53 34.05 -10.00
CA SER A 171 1.63 34.67 -9.26
C SER A 171 1.65 34.23 -7.79
N ASN A 172 2.85 34.05 -7.22
CA ASN A 172 3.11 33.61 -5.84
C ASN A 172 2.75 32.14 -5.54
N TYR A 173 2.46 31.34 -6.57
CA TYR A 173 2.34 29.89 -6.47
C TYR A 173 3.40 29.20 -7.31
N SER A 174 4.01 28.17 -6.72
CA SER A 174 4.94 27.27 -7.38
C SER A 174 4.19 26.05 -7.93
N GLN A 175 4.58 25.61 -9.12
CA GLN A 175 4.08 24.36 -9.69
C GLN A 175 4.88 23.17 -9.18
N HIS A 176 4.22 22.03 -8.99
CA HIS A 176 4.90 20.75 -8.79
C HIS A 176 4.16 19.65 -9.54
N ALA A 177 4.94 18.74 -10.11
CA ALA A 177 4.41 17.68 -10.95
C ALA A 177 3.94 16.50 -10.09
N VAL A 178 2.63 16.24 -10.10
CA VAL A 178 2.01 15.12 -9.39
C VAL A 178 2.10 13.84 -10.21
N PHE A 179 2.01 13.97 -11.54
CA PHE A 179 2.16 12.86 -12.47
C PHE A 179 2.93 13.32 -13.69
N GLN A 180 3.98 12.57 -14.03
CA GLN A 180 4.77 12.78 -15.23
C GLN A 180 4.64 11.56 -16.13
N ASN A 181 4.25 11.81 -17.38
CA ASN A 181 4.17 10.80 -18.43
C ASN A 181 5.25 11.09 -19.47
N VAL A 182 5.70 10.04 -20.18
CA VAL A 182 6.59 10.18 -21.34
C VAL A 182 6.06 11.21 -22.34
N ASN A 183 4.74 11.26 -22.51
CA ASN A 183 4.10 12.34 -23.24
C ASN A 183 3.66 13.46 -22.28
N PRO A 184 4.36 14.62 -22.28
CA PRO A 184 4.16 15.69 -21.30
C PRO A 184 2.76 16.33 -21.37
N LYS A 185 2.03 16.07 -22.44
CA LYS A 185 0.62 16.47 -22.62
C LYS A 185 -0.32 15.88 -21.58
N PHE A 186 0.06 14.76 -20.93
CA PHE A 186 -0.71 14.09 -19.89
C PHE A 186 -0.22 14.37 -18.47
N ASN A 187 0.78 15.24 -18.32
CA ASN A 187 1.28 15.59 -17.00
C ASN A 187 0.21 16.31 -16.20
N LEU A 188 0.19 16.04 -14.90
CA LEU A 188 -0.66 16.70 -13.92
C LEU A 188 0.21 17.52 -12.99
N TYR A 189 -0.15 18.77 -12.80
CA TYR A 189 0.52 19.70 -11.92
C TYR A 189 -0.45 20.22 -10.86
N PHE A 190 0.10 20.46 -9.67
CA PHE A 190 -0.59 21.23 -8.65
C PHE A 190 0.18 22.51 -8.32
N CYS A 191 -0.55 23.53 -7.91
CA CYS A 191 0.00 24.81 -7.49
C CYS A 191 -0.04 24.88 -5.98
N TYR A 192 1.07 25.25 -5.36
CA TYR A 192 1.15 25.46 -3.93
C TYR A 192 1.92 26.73 -3.58
N SER A 193 1.59 27.32 -2.44
CA SER A 193 2.34 28.44 -1.87
C SER A 193 2.69 28.09 -0.42
N SER A 194 3.96 28.32 -0.06
CA SER A 194 4.46 28.20 1.32
C SER A 194 4.37 29.52 2.09
N GLU A 195 3.82 30.58 1.48
CA GLU A 195 3.68 31.86 2.15
C GLU A 195 2.65 31.79 3.30
N PRO A 196 2.97 32.35 4.48
CA PRO A 196 2.09 32.32 5.65
C PRO A 196 0.78 33.06 5.32
N PHE A 197 -0.36 32.53 5.80
CA PHE A 197 -1.70 33.10 5.56
C PHE A 197 -1.74 34.60 5.91
N SER A 198 -1.77 35.46 4.89
CA SER A 198 -1.95 36.90 5.05
C SER A 198 -3.43 37.22 4.86
N ALA A 199 -3.99 38.07 5.74
CA ALA A 199 -5.39 38.50 5.67
C ALA A 199 -5.76 39.17 4.32
N HIS A 200 -4.77 39.54 3.49
CA HIS A 200 -4.95 40.18 2.20
C HIS A 200 -4.87 39.24 0.99
N GLN A 201 -4.51 37.97 1.16
CA GLN A 201 -4.43 37.01 0.05
C GLN A 201 -5.65 36.07 0.08
N THR A 202 -6.64 36.36 -0.78
CA THR A 202 -7.92 35.63 -0.88
C THR A 202 -7.96 34.57 -1.98
N GLN A 203 -6.91 34.46 -2.80
CA GLN A 203 -6.87 33.58 -3.96
C GLN A 203 -6.26 32.23 -3.61
N HIS A 204 -7.10 31.30 -3.14
CA HIS A 204 -6.78 29.89 -2.94
C HIS A 204 -7.98 29.02 -3.27
N VAL A 205 -7.73 27.73 -3.46
CA VAL A 205 -8.75 26.72 -3.73
C VAL A 205 -8.89 25.84 -2.49
N TYR A 206 -10.12 25.65 -2.03
CA TYR A 206 -10.40 24.67 -0.98
C TYR A 206 -10.35 23.26 -1.56
N PHE A 207 -9.74 22.34 -0.82
CA PHE A 207 -9.64 20.94 -1.22
C PHE A 207 -10.67 20.10 -0.46
N GLY A 208 -11.57 19.46 -1.21
CA GLY A 208 -12.68 18.67 -0.67
C GLY A 208 -12.44 17.16 -0.64
N GLY A 209 -11.18 16.73 -0.82
CA GLY A 209 -10.81 15.33 -0.98
C GLY A 209 -10.76 14.88 -2.44
N ILE A 210 -10.34 13.62 -2.65
CA ILE A 210 -10.26 12.94 -3.94
C ILE A 210 -10.97 11.59 -3.80
N TYR A 211 -11.59 11.14 -4.89
CA TYR A 211 -12.12 9.79 -5.02
C TYR A 211 -11.85 9.26 -6.42
N THR A 212 -11.91 7.94 -6.57
CA THR A 212 -11.87 7.24 -7.85
C THR A 212 -13.15 6.43 -8.03
N ASP A 213 -13.24 5.64 -9.11
CA ASP A 213 -14.28 4.63 -9.30
C ASP A 213 -14.20 3.47 -8.29
N VAL A 214 -13.07 3.33 -7.58
CA VAL A 214 -12.84 2.27 -6.59
C VAL A 214 -12.76 2.84 -5.17
N PHE A 215 -12.07 3.95 -4.98
CA PHE A 215 -11.84 4.55 -3.66
C PHE A 215 -12.79 5.71 -3.41
N LYS A 216 -13.55 5.63 -2.31
CA LYS A 216 -14.46 6.69 -1.86
C LYS A 216 -13.69 7.89 -1.30
N ASN A 217 -14.29 9.07 -1.38
CA ASN A 217 -13.75 10.26 -0.74
C ASN A 217 -13.87 10.10 0.79
N PRO A 218 -12.76 10.15 1.56
CA PRO A 218 -12.83 10.00 3.01
C PRO A 218 -13.65 11.10 3.71
N VAL A 219 -13.78 12.28 3.10
CA VAL A 219 -14.54 13.42 3.64
C VAL A 219 -16.04 13.15 3.63
N THR A 220 -16.56 12.61 2.52
CA THR A 220 -17.99 12.32 2.36
C THR A 220 -18.36 10.88 2.64
N LYS A 221 -17.36 9.98 2.72
CA LYS A 221 -17.49 8.52 2.76
C LYS A 221 -18.26 7.94 1.57
N ASP A 222 -18.19 8.63 0.43
CA ASP A 222 -18.91 8.27 -0.80
C ASP A 222 -18.13 8.70 -2.06
N TYR A 223 -18.61 8.31 -3.25
CA TYR A 223 -18.07 8.70 -4.56
C TYR A 223 -18.53 10.09 -4.98
N SER A 224 -18.43 11.06 -4.06
CA SER A 224 -19.01 12.39 -4.21
C SER A 224 -18.16 13.49 -3.60
N CYS A 225 -18.40 14.72 -4.07
CA CYS A 225 -17.83 15.94 -3.52
C CYS A 225 -18.67 16.41 -2.31
N PRO A 226 -18.04 17.06 -1.30
CA PRO A 226 -18.80 17.77 -0.26
C PRO A 226 -19.69 18.86 -0.88
N SER A 227 -20.75 19.27 -0.16
CA SER A 227 -21.62 20.36 -0.61
C SER A 227 -20.83 21.64 -0.87
N GLY A 228 -21.07 22.29 -2.01
CA GLY A 228 -20.37 23.51 -2.43
C GLY A 228 -19.01 23.27 -3.12
N TYR A 229 -18.66 22.02 -3.44
CA TYR A 229 -17.44 21.70 -4.19
C TYR A 229 -17.74 21.16 -5.58
N ASP A 230 -16.95 21.62 -6.56
CA ASP A 230 -16.98 21.12 -7.93
C ASP A 230 -16.02 19.94 -8.13
N ILE A 231 -16.41 19.03 -9.04
CA ILE A 231 -15.58 17.89 -9.43
C ILE A 231 -14.57 18.28 -10.51
N ILE A 232 -13.31 17.92 -10.30
CA ILE A 232 -12.26 18.03 -11.33
C ILE A 232 -11.75 16.62 -11.67
N LYS A 233 -11.69 16.28 -12.96
CA LYS A 233 -11.25 14.96 -13.46
C LYS A 233 -9.90 15.04 -14.19
N PRO A 234 -8.77 15.25 -13.48
CA PRO A 234 -7.45 15.49 -14.07
C PRO A 234 -6.88 14.31 -14.85
N LEU A 235 -7.26 13.09 -14.45
CA LEU A 235 -6.75 11.85 -14.98
C LEU A 235 -7.93 11.00 -15.46
N VAL A 236 -8.02 10.82 -16.77
CA VAL A 236 -8.67 9.66 -17.35
C VAL A 236 -7.56 8.66 -17.57
N ILE A 237 -7.47 7.64 -16.71
CA ILE A 237 -6.67 6.47 -17.03
C ILE A 237 -7.45 5.76 -18.12
N PHE A 238 -6.91 5.76 -19.34
CA PHE A 238 -7.47 4.93 -20.40
C PHE A 238 -7.44 3.49 -19.88
N LYS A 239 -8.62 2.91 -19.61
CA LYS A 239 -8.73 1.46 -19.60
C LYS A 239 -8.24 1.03 -20.97
N SER A 240 -7.16 0.27 -21.04
CA SER A 240 -6.81 -0.42 -22.28
C SER A 240 -7.87 -1.51 -22.45
N ASP A 241 -8.95 -1.17 -23.14
CA ASP A 241 -9.89 -2.16 -23.64
C ASP A 241 -9.18 -2.92 -24.78
N SER A 242 -8.51 -4.01 -24.39
CA SER A 242 -8.06 -5.13 -25.25
C SER A 242 -7.51 -6.24 -24.35
#